data_AF-A0A401FT73-F1
#
_entry.id   AF-A0A401FT73-F1
#
_cell.length_a   1.000
_cell.length_b   1.000
_cell.length_c   1.000
_cell.angle_alpha   90.00
_cell.angle_beta   90.00
_cell.angle_gamma   90.00
#
_symmetry.space_group_name_H-M   'P 1'
#
loop_
_entity.id
_entity.type
_entity.pdbx_description
1 polymer ?
#
loop_
_entity_poly.entity_id
_entity_poly.type
_entity_poly.pdbx_seq_one_letter_code
_entity_poly.pdbx_strand_id
1 'polypeptide(L)'
;MIYIGNFLHTTHQQEAAESDRRHGEFNLIIEAKNENAALDMFKKRILEFRNISSLFEGQCQVYLARLLKLDEVHSSEALMFGYKSVAGDPVMPFIGCATPSDQTDGCEIFDWNNNIPEIEGRNGMLFLEFKN
;
A
#
# COMPACT_ATOMS: atom_id res chain seq x y z
N MET A 1 6.72 -6.42 -20.06
CA MET A 1 7.50 -6.32 -18.80
C MET A 1 6.59 -5.73 -17.75
N ILE A 2 6.51 -6.39 -16.60
CA ILE A 2 5.66 -5.97 -15.49
C ILE A 2 6.49 -5.12 -14.54
N TYR A 3 5.94 -4.00 -14.11
CA TYR A 3 6.56 -3.08 -13.16
C TYR A 3 5.67 -2.97 -11.93
N ILE A 4 6.28 -3.05 -10.76
CA ILE A 4 5.61 -2.83 -9.47
C ILE A 4 6.28 -1.63 -8.79
N GLY A 5 5.54 -0.53 -8.66
CA GLY A 5 5.97 0.65 -7.93
C GLY A 5 5.49 0.57 -6.48
N ASN A 6 6.40 0.74 -5.54
CA ASN A 6 6.10 0.90 -4.12
C ASN A 6 6.21 2.39 -3.79
N PHE A 7 5.15 2.96 -3.25
CA PHE A 7 5.04 4.40 -3.00
C PHE A 7 4.79 4.67 -1.53
N LEU A 8 5.37 5.77 -1.05
CA LEU A 8 5.01 6.38 0.24
C LEU A 8 4.25 7.67 -0.05
N HIS A 9 3.29 8.01 0.80
CA HIS A 9 2.62 9.30 0.71
C HIS A 9 2.45 9.95 2.07
N THR A 10 2.34 11.27 2.01
CA THR A 10 1.84 12.12 3.10
C THR A 10 0.63 12.86 2.59
N THR A 11 -0.44 12.94 3.39
CA THR A 11 -1.61 13.79 3.11
C THR A 11 -1.94 14.65 4.33
N HIS A 12 -2.72 15.70 4.10
CA HIS A 12 -3.15 16.64 5.13
C HIS A 12 -2.02 17.32 5.90
N GLN A 13 -0.83 17.49 5.30
CA GLN A 13 0.34 18.04 6.00
C GLN A 13 0.20 19.53 6.38
N GLN A 14 -0.82 20.22 5.86
CA GLN A 14 -1.20 21.56 6.31
C GLN A 14 -1.83 21.60 7.70
N GLU A 15 -2.31 20.47 8.22
CA GLU A 15 -3.00 20.43 9.52
C GLU A 15 -2.02 20.58 10.69
N ALA A 16 -2.44 21.34 11.69
CA ALA A 16 -1.60 21.64 12.86
C ALA A 16 -1.48 20.43 13.80
N ALA A 17 -2.55 19.67 13.98
CA ALA A 17 -2.57 18.50 14.84
C ALA A 17 -1.97 17.29 14.13
N GLU A 18 -1.12 16.54 14.84
CA GLU A 18 -0.55 15.29 14.32
C GLU A 18 -1.62 14.24 14.00
N SER A 19 -2.68 14.17 14.82
CA SER A 19 -3.81 13.26 14.64
C SER A 19 -4.62 13.48 13.37
N ASP A 20 -4.43 14.61 12.68
CA ASP A 20 -5.15 14.96 11.45
C ASP A 20 -4.28 14.79 10.20
N ARG A 21 -2.96 14.62 10.40
CA ARG A 21 -2.02 14.28 9.34
C ARG A 21 -2.06 12.78 9.05
N ARG A 22 -1.79 12.39 7.80
CA ARG A 22 -1.76 10.97 7.41
C ARG A 22 -0.46 10.66 6.68
N HIS A 23 0.05 9.46 6.95
CA HIS A 23 1.21 8.87 6.30
C HIS A 23 0.81 7.45 5.91
N GLY A 24 1.22 7.01 4.72
CA GLY A 24 0.86 5.69 4.25
C GLY A 24 1.77 5.19 3.15
N GLU A 25 1.55 3.95 2.77
CA GLU A 25 2.24 3.27 1.68
C GLU A 25 1.22 2.58 0.78
N PHE A 26 1.49 2.56 -0.52
CA PHE A 26 0.65 1.87 -1.49
C PHE A 26 1.50 1.32 -2.63
N ASN A 27 0.92 0.40 -3.40
CA ASN A 27 1.59 -0.22 -4.53
C ASN A 27 0.77 -0.05 -5.79
N LEU A 28 1.44 0.13 -6.93
CA LEU A 28 0.83 0.04 -8.26
C LEU A 28 1.57 -1.01 -9.08
N ILE A 29 0.82 -1.73 -9.89
CA ILE A 29 1.35 -2.69 -10.85
C ILE A 29 0.91 -2.30 -12.26
N ILE A 30 1.81 -2.40 -13.22
CA ILE A 30 1.50 -2.11 -14.62
C ILE A 30 2.37 -2.91 -15.56
N GLU A 31 1.86 -3.22 -16.74
CA GLU A 31 2.70 -3.65 -17.85
C GLU A 31 3.14 -2.43 -18.67
N ALA A 32 4.44 -2.34 -18.96
CA ALA A 32 4.99 -1.25 -19.77
C ALA A 32 6.13 -1.72 -20.66
N LYS A 33 6.41 -0.92 -21.70
CA LYS A 33 7.48 -1.18 -22.67
C LYS A 33 8.89 -0.94 -22.10
N ASN A 34 9.01 -0.06 -21.12
CA ASN A 34 10.24 0.28 -20.42
C ASN A 34 9.91 1.03 -19.13
N GLU A 35 10.95 1.31 -18.35
CA GLU A 35 10.85 1.98 -17.06
C GLU A 35 10.20 3.38 -17.15
N ASN A 36 10.65 4.22 -18.08
CA ASN A 36 10.09 5.58 -18.23
C ASN A 36 8.58 5.54 -18.53
N ALA A 37 8.15 4.62 -19.40
CA ALA A 37 6.73 4.43 -19.69
C ALA A 37 5.95 3.97 -18.44
N ALA A 38 6.51 3.07 -17.62
CA ALA A 38 5.89 2.65 -16.37
C ALA A 38 5.74 3.83 -15.39
N LEU A 39 6.79 4.65 -15.23
CA LEU A 39 6.77 5.82 -14.35
C LEU A 39 5.72 6.84 -14.78
N ASP A 40 5.59 7.12 -16.07
CA ASP A 40 4.57 8.04 -16.59
C ASP A 40 3.15 7.49 -16.38
N MET A 41 2.96 6.18 -16.58
CA MET A 41 1.68 5.52 -16.32
C MET A 41 1.32 5.53 -14.83
N PHE A 42 2.28 5.30 -13.93
CA PHE A 42 2.05 5.42 -12.48
C PHE A 42 1.64 6.84 -12.08
N LYS A 43 2.36 7.87 -12.56
CA LYS A 43 2.00 9.27 -12.31
C LYS A 43 0.58 9.56 -12.78
N LYS A 44 0.23 9.16 -14.00
CA LYS A 44 -1.11 9.34 -14.54
C LYS A 44 -2.16 8.69 -13.65
N ARG A 45 -1.95 7.44 -13.20
CA ARG A 45 -2.90 6.73 -12.35
C ARG A 45 -3.05 7.35 -10.96
N ILE A 46 -1.96 7.85 -10.36
CA ILE A 46 -2.00 8.57 -9.07
C ILE A 46 -2.82 9.87 -9.21
N LEU A 47 -2.65 10.60 -10.31
CA LEU A 47 -3.44 11.80 -10.61
C LEU A 47 -4.91 11.46 -10.82
N GLU A 48 -5.23 10.34 -11.48
CA GLU A 48 -6.61 9.86 -11.59
C GLU A 48 -7.21 9.57 -10.21
N PHE A 49 -6.52 8.82 -9.35
CA PHE A 49 -6.99 8.52 -8.00
C PHE A 49 -7.26 9.78 -7.17
N ARG A 50 -6.41 10.81 -7.30
CA ARG A 50 -6.64 12.11 -6.63
C ARG A 50 -7.96 12.77 -7.06
N ASN A 51 -8.40 12.55 -8.30
CA ASN A 51 -9.61 13.18 -8.84
C ASN A 51 -10.88 12.37 -8.55
N ILE A 52 -10.76 11.06 -8.31
CA ILE A 52 -11.93 10.15 -8.20
C ILE A 52 -12.10 9.55 -6.79
N SER A 53 -11.16 9.76 -5.87
CA SER A 53 -11.18 9.18 -4.53
C SER A 53 -10.63 10.14 -3.48
N SER A 54 -10.85 9.81 -2.20
CA SER A 54 -10.35 10.58 -1.05
C SER A 54 -8.91 10.25 -0.63
N LEU A 55 -8.24 9.29 -1.29
CA LEU A 55 -6.93 8.77 -0.86
C LEU A 55 -5.81 9.82 -0.84
N PHE A 56 -5.90 10.85 -1.68
CA PHE A 56 -4.84 11.85 -1.89
C PHE A 56 -5.30 13.29 -1.72
N GLU A 57 -6.21 13.53 -0.77
CA GLU A 57 -6.73 14.86 -0.42
C GLU A 57 -5.72 15.77 0.30
N GLY A 58 -6.03 17.07 0.33
CA GLY A 58 -5.21 18.09 0.99
C GLY A 58 -3.84 18.32 0.34
N GLN A 59 -2.90 18.86 1.13
CA GLN A 59 -1.48 18.91 0.76
C GLN A 59 -0.94 17.48 0.79
N CYS A 60 -0.59 16.98 -0.39
CA CYS A 60 -0.18 15.60 -0.60
C CYS A 60 1.17 15.54 -1.30
N GLN A 61 2.06 14.69 -0.80
CA GLN A 61 3.33 14.37 -1.45
C GLN A 61 3.41 12.85 -1.61
N VAL A 62 3.86 12.41 -2.80
CA VAL A 62 4.02 10.99 -3.13
C VAL A 62 5.46 10.74 -3.54
N TYR A 63 6.06 9.70 -2.96
CA TYR A 63 7.45 9.32 -3.15
C TYR A 63 7.51 7.90 -3.71
N LEU A 64 8.26 7.70 -4.79
CA LEU A 64 8.60 6.36 -5.25
C LEU A 64 9.71 5.80 -4.35
N ALA A 65 9.39 4.83 -3.52
CA ALA A 65 10.35 4.20 -2.61
C ALA A 65 11.12 3.07 -3.30
N ARG A 66 10.44 2.24 -4.11
CA ARG A 66 11.05 1.14 -4.87
C ARG A 66 10.33 0.93 -6.20
N LEU A 67 11.10 0.54 -7.22
CA LEU A 67 10.58 0.07 -8.49
C LEU A 67 11.11 -1.34 -8.76
N LEU A 68 10.23 -2.32 -8.84
CA LEU A 68 10.56 -3.67 -9.23
C LEU A 68 10.20 -3.88 -10.70
N LYS A 69 11.11 -4.49 -11.45
CA LYS A 69 10.90 -4.93 -12.83
C LYS A 69 10.86 -6.46 -12.85
N LEU A 70 9.82 -7.01 -13.45
CA LEU A 70 9.65 -8.42 -13.73
C LEU A 70 9.59 -8.62 -15.23
N ASP A 71 10.47 -9.45 -15.77
CA ASP A 71 10.44 -9.78 -17.19
C ASP A 71 9.24 -10.69 -17.51
N GLU A 72 8.97 -11.68 -16.65
CA GLU A 72 7.80 -12.56 -16.69
C GLU A 72 7.35 -12.90 -15.25
N VAL A 73 6.06 -13.23 -15.07
CA VAL A 73 5.55 -13.82 -13.82
C VAL A 73 5.49 -15.33 -14.05
N HIS A 74 6.53 -16.04 -13.63
CA HIS A 74 6.53 -17.50 -13.70
C HIS A 74 5.52 -18.06 -12.69
N SER A 75 4.59 -18.89 -13.16
CA SER A 75 3.42 -19.36 -12.40
C SER A 75 3.67 -20.60 -11.54
N SER A 76 4.89 -21.16 -11.56
CA SER A 76 5.21 -22.41 -10.86
C SER A 76 5.59 -22.20 -9.39
N GLU A 77 5.96 -20.99 -8.99
CA GLU A 77 6.39 -20.68 -7.62
C GLU A 77 5.84 -19.32 -7.17
N ALA A 78 5.51 -19.22 -5.88
CA ALA A 78 5.07 -17.95 -5.30
C ALA A 78 6.28 -16.99 -5.18
N LEU A 79 6.14 -15.76 -5.68
CA LEU A 79 7.18 -14.73 -5.61
C LEU A 79 6.90 -13.77 -4.45
N MET A 80 7.86 -13.66 -3.52
CA MET A 80 7.85 -12.62 -2.49
C MET A 80 8.39 -11.33 -3.08
N PHE A 81 7.49 -10.39 -3.41
CA PHE A 81 7.88 -9.08 -3.96
C PHE A 81 7.89 -7.96 -2.90
N GLY A 82 7.34 -8.22 -1.70
CA GLY A 82 7.27 -7.29 -0.60
C GLY A 82 7.49 -7.99 0.74
N TYR A 83 8.43 -7.46 1.53
CA TYR A 83 8.62 -7.81 2.94
C TYR A 83 8.76 -6.51 3.74
N LYS A 84 8.06 -6.44 4.86
CA LYS A 84 8.11 -5.35 5.83
C LYS A 84 8.17 -5.92 7.23
N SER A 85 9.06 -5.36 8.04
CA SER A 85 9.18 -5.63 9.47
C SER A 85 9.38 -4.30 10.17
N VAL A 86 8.76 -4.14 11.34
CA VAL A 86 8.84 -2.94 12.16
C VAL A 86 9.50 -3.34 13.48
N ALA A 87 10.42 -2.51 13.97
CA ALA A 87 11.01 -2.70 15.29
C ALA A 87 10.02 -2.24 16.36
N GLY A 88 9.71 -3.11 17.32
CA GLY A 88 8.67 -2.88 18.32
C GLY A 88 7.26 -3.09 17.76
N ASP A 89 6.26 -2.70 18.54
CA ASP A 89 4.87 -2.79 18.10
C ASP A 89 4.61 -1.75 16.99
N PRO A 90 3.91 -2.12 15.91
CA PRO A 90 3.58 -1.19 14.85
C PRO A 90 2.73 -0.03 15.39
N VAL A 91 2.79 1.12 14.72
CA VAL A 91 1.89 2.23 15.03
C VAL A 91 0.50 1.86 14.55
N MET A 92 -0.43 1.66 15.50
CA MET A 92 -1.81 1.22 15.26
C MET A 92 -2.84 2.23 15.80
N PRO A 93 -4.09 2.20 15.30
CA PRO A 93 -4.57 1.42 14.15
C PRO A 93 -4.14 2.05 12.82
N PHE A 94 -4.16 1.25 11.75
CA PHE A 94 -4.04 1.78 10.39
C PHE A 94 -5.17 1.29 9.49
N ILE A 95 -5.44 2.02 8.42
CA ILE A 95 -6.42 1.65 7.41
C ILE A 95 -5.68 1.04 6.23
N GLY A 96 -5.99 -0.22 5.92
CA GLY A 96 -5.51 -0.90 4.73
C GLY A 96 -6.62 -0.98 3.70
N CYS A 97 -6.41 -0.38 2.53
CA CYS A 97 -7.39 -0.45 1.44
C CYS A 97 -6.86 -1.36 0.34
N ALA A 98 -7.64 -2.39 0.01
CA ALA A 98 -7.52 -3.06 -1.28
C ALA A 98 -8.47 -2.36 -2.25
N THR A 99 -7.94 -1.50 -3.11
CA THR A 99 -8.71 -0.87 -4.20
C THR A 99 -8.49 -1.67 -5.49
N PRO A 100 -9.27 -2.73 -5.78
CA PRO A 100 -9.35 -3.22 -7.15
C PRO A 100 -9.99 -2.11 -7.99
N SER A 101 -9.65 -2.06 -9.28
CA SER A 101 -10.18 -1.10 -10.24
C SER A 101 -11.65 -0.75 -9.98
N ASP A 102 -11.88 0.50 -9.59
CA ASP A 102 -13.08 1.32 -9.68
C ASP A 102 -14.44 0.77 -9.13
N GLN A 103 -14.51 -0.37 -8.41
CA GLN A 103 -15.82 -0.93 -8.00
C GLN A 103 -16.02 -1.43 -6.56
N THR A 104 -15.02 -1.45 -5.67
CA THR A 104 -15.28 -1.72 -4.23
C THR A 104 -14.22 -1.08 -3.35
N ASP A 105 -14.64 -0.23 -2.40
CA ASP A 105 -13.79 0.19 -1.28
C ASP A 105 -13.73 -0.95 -0.25
N GLY A 106 -12.74 -1.84 -0.42
CA GLY A 106 -12.40 -2.88 0.55
C GLY A 106 -11.39 -2.36 1.59
N CYS A 107 -11.70 -1.24 2.22
CA CYS A 107 -10.87 -0.71 3.29
C CYS A 107 -11.20 -1.42 4.60
N GLU A 108 -10.18 -1.92 5.28
CA GLU A 108 -10.28 -2.53 6.60
C GLU A 108 -9.39 -1.79 7.59
N ILE A 109 -9.86 -1.66 8.83
CA ILE A 109 -9.06 -1.19 9.96
C ILE A 109 -8.27 -2.38 10.51
N PHE A 110 -6.96 -2.23 10.53
CA PHE A 110 -6.03 -3.16 11.14
C PHE A 110 -5.61 -2.62 12.51
N ASP A 111 -5.65 -3.47 13.51
CA ASP A 111 -5.16 -3.22 14.87
C ASP A 111 -4.30 -4.41 15.37
N TRP A 112 -3.68 -4.28 16.55
CA TRP A 112 -3.00 -5.37 17.26
C TRP A 112 -3.45 -5.40 18.71
N ASN A 113 -3.84 -6.58 19.18
CA ASN A 113 -4.22 -6.81 20.56
C ASN A 113 -3.44 -8.01 21.11
N ASN A 114 -2.59 -7.78 22.11
CA ASN A 114 -1.73 -8.81 22.71
C ASN A 114 -0.93 -9.63 21.67
N ASN A 115 -0.31 -8.96 20.69
CA ASN A 115 0.45 -9.57 19.59
C ASN A 115 -0.38 -10.43 18.61
N ILE A 116 -1.70 -10.31 18.64
CA ILE A 116 -2.61 -10.92 17.68
C ILE A 116 -3.17 -9.80 16.80
N PRO A 117 -3.06 -9.88 15.46
CA PRO A 117 -3.65 -8.87 14.59
C PRO A 117 -5.18 -8.91 14.70
N GLU A 118 -5.82 -7.76 14.70
CA GLU A 118 -7.27 -7.60 14.58
C GLU A 118 -7.61 -6.90 13.27
N ILE A 119 -8.68 -7.35 12.60
CA ILE A 119 -9.19 -6.81 11.35
C ILE A 119 -10.68 -6.53 11.55
N GLU A 120 -11.09 -5.27 11.45
CA GLU A 120 -12.48 -4.85 11.72
C GLU A 120 -12.97 -5.33 13.10
N GLY A 121 -12.11 -5.23 14.12
CA GLY A 121 -12.39 -5.65 15.49
C GLY A 121 -12.51 -7.15 15.71
N ARG A 122 -12.08 -7.97 14.73
CA ARG A 122 -12.06 -9.44 14.82
C ARG A 122 -10.63 -9.94 14.80
N ASN A 123 -10.31 -10.90 15.68
CA ASN A 123 -9.00 -11.55 15.66
C ASN A 123 -8.70 -12.15 14.28
N GLY A 124 -7.48 -11.90 13.81
CA GLY A 124 -6.95 -12.48 12.58
C GLY A 124 -6.88 -14.00 12.67
N MET A 125 -7.11 -14.66 11.53
CA MET A 125 -6.99 -16.11 11.44
C MET A 125 -5.52 -16.49 11.27
N LEU A 126 -4.99 -17.30 12.19
CA LEU A 126 -3.65 -17.88 12.08
C LEU A 126 -3.59 -18.79 10.84
N PHE A 127 -2.71 -18.46 9.89
CA PHE A 127 -2.53 -19.25 8.67
C PHE A 127 -1.46 -20.35 8.82
N LEU A 128 -0.33 -20.01 9.45
CA LEU A 128 0.81 -20.92 9.65
C LEU A 128 1.62 -20.48 10.87
N GLU A 129 2.10 -21.44 11.67
CA GLU A 129 2.96 -21.21 12.84
C GLU A 129 4.17 -22.15 12.77
N PHE A 130 5.35 -21.63 13.09
CA PHE A 130 6.55 -22.44 13.31
C PHE A 130 6.82 -22.49 14.82
N LYS A 131 6.99 -23.69 15.38
CA LYS A 131 7.41 -23.90 16.78
C LYS A 131 8.83 -24.45 16.80
N ASN A 132 9.64 -23.90 17.69
CA ASN A 132 10.98 -24.43 17.98
C ASN A 132 10.89 -25.67 18.86
#